data_AF-A0AAV5C947-F1
#
_entry.id   AF-A0AAV5C947-F1
#
_cell.length_a   1.000
_cell.length_b   1.000
_cell.length_c   1.000
_cell.angle_alpha   90.00
_cell.angle_beta   90.00
_cell.angle_gamma   90.00
#
_symmetry.space_group_name_H-M   'P 1'
#
loop_
_entity.id
_entity.type
_entity.pdbx_description
1 polymer ?
#
loop_
_entity_poly.entity_id
_entity_poly.type
_entity_poly.pdbx_seq_one_letter_code
_entity_poly.pdbx_strand_id
1 'polypeptide(L)'
;MTDGHHFNNISLGGRGGGNPGQFKLSSGGLAWKKQGGGKIIEVDKDDITTVKWMKIPRSYQLGVGTKEGLFYRFFGFREQDVSSLTSFIQKNTGITPEEKQLSVSGHNWGGIEINGNMLCFNVGSQEAFEVSLADVSQTQMQGKTDVVLEFHLDDTTGANEVCSLPDCKDSLMDLSFHVPTTNTQFVGDENRTPAHMLWQEISVRADADSSSEAAVVSFDGIAILTPR
;
A
#
# COMPACT_ATOMS: atom_id res chain seq x y z
N MET A 1 32.73 -14.08 -2.94
CA MET A 1 31.87 -14.31 -1.76
C MET A 1 30.79 -13.25 -1.82
N THR A 2 29.57 -13.63 -2.15
CA THR A 2 28.44 -12.71 -2.33
C THR A 2 27.93 -12.27 -0.98
N ASP A 3 28.41 -11.13 -0.48
CA ASP A 3 27.89 -10.45 0.72
C ASP A 3 26.43 -10.04 0.46
N GLY A 4 25.50 -10.84 0.95
CA GLY A 4 24.09 -10.57 0.87
C GLY A 4 23.32 -11.27 1.97
N HIS A 5 22.26 -10.63 2.45
CA HIS A 5 21.36 -11.21 3.43
C HIS A 5 20.27 -12.01 2.72
N HIS A 6 19.90 -13.14 3.31
CA HIS A 6 18.91 -14.06 2.76
C HIS A 6 17.91 -14.45 3.84
N PHE A 7 16.63 -14.27 3.55
CA PHE A 7 15.54 -14.58 4.47
C PHE A 7 14.48 -15.39 3.74
N ASN A 8 14.00 -16.44 4.41
CA ASN A 8 12.85 -17.21 3.96
C ASN A 8 11.62 -16.77 4.75
N ASN A 9 10.43 -17.04 4.21
CA ASN A 9 9.13 -16.69 4.81
C ASN A 9 8.93 -15.19 5.04
N ILE A 10 9.52 -14.35 4.19
CA ILE A 10 9.22 -12.92 4.15
C ILE A 10 8.04 -12.72 3.22
N SER A 11 6.97 -12.10 3.71
CA SER A 11 5.75 -11.90 2.93
C SER A 11 5.77 -10.56 2.22
N LEU A 12 5.23 -10.49 1.00
CA LEU A 12 5.02 -9.24 0.27
C LEU A 12 3.60 -8.71 0.52
N GLY A 13 3.45 -7.42 0.83
CA GLY A 13 2.15 -6.75 0.96
C GLY A 13 1.49 -6.39 -0.36
N GLY A 14 0.16 -6.44 -0.39
CA GLY A 14 -0.69 -6.06 -1.53
C GLY A 14 -1.82 -7.06 -1.77
N ARG A 15 -2.42 -7.04 -2.97
CA ARG A 15 -3.44 -8.00 -3.45
C ARG A 15 -3.13 -9.46 -3.08
N GLY A 16 -4.14 -10.16 -2.54
CA GLY A 16 -4.13 -11.61 -2.29
C GLY A 16 -3.61 -12.05 -0.91
N GLY A 17 -3.38 -11.11 0.02
CA GLY A 17 -2.82 -11.44 1.32
C GLY A 17 -1.32 -11.78 1.24
N GLY A 18 -0.61 -11.50 2.34
CA GLY A 18 0.85 -11.65 2.48
C GLY A 18 1.34 -13.05 2.13
N ASN A 19 1.62 -13.25 0.85
CA ASN A 19 2.15 -14.49 0.32
C ASN A 19 3.62 -14.63 0.78
N PRO A 20 4.00 -15.72 1.45
CA PRO A 20 5.38 -15.89 1.89
C PRO A 20 6.29 -16.10 0.68
N GLY A 21 7.50 -15.59 0.81
CA GLY A 21 8.51 -15.69 -0.22
C GLY A 21 9.92 -15.62 0.34
N GLN A 22 10.86 -15.66 -0.58
CA GLN A 22 12.27 -15.56 -0.29
C GLN A 22 12.75 -14.14 -0.59
N PHE A 23 13.24 -13.45 0.42
CA PHE A 23 13.83 -12.12 0.32
C PHE A 23 15.35 -12.22 0.28
N LYS A 24 15.96 -11.48 -0.63
CA LYS A 24 17.40 -11.37 -0.80
C LYS A 24 17.78 -9.90 -0.85
N LEU A 25 18.78 -9.54 -0.07
CA LEU A 25 19.39 -8.22 -0.11
C LEU A 25 20.85 -8.37 -0.47
N SER A 26 21.30 -7.65 -1.48
CA SER A 26 22.66 -7.69 -2.00
C SER A 26 23.20 -6.27 -2.14
N SER A 27 24.50 -6.12 -2.42
CA SER A 27 25.08 -4.80 -2.69
C SER A 27 24.50 -4.11 -3.93
N GLY A 28 23.90 -4.88 -4.86
CA GLY A 28 23.26 -4.36 -6.06
C GLY A 28 21.78 -3.98 -5.89
N GLY A 29 21.16 -4.27 -4.74
CA GLY A 29 19.72 -4.04 -4.54
C GLY A 29 19.04 -5.19 -3.82
N LEU A 30 17.72 -5.25 -3.92
CA LEU A 30 16.89 -6.29 -3.30
C LEU A 30 16.15 -7.11 -4.34
N ALA A 31 15.83 -8.34 -3.96
CA ALA A 31 14.98 -9.24 -4.72
C ALA A 31 14.05 -10.01 -3.79
N TRP A 32 12.82 -10.23 -4.21
CA TRP A 32 11.85 -11.06 -3.53
C TRP A 32 11.16 -12.00 -4.52
N LYS A 33 10.99 -13.26 -4.14
CA LYS A 33 10.34 -14.28 -4.97
C LYS A 33 9.28 -15.03 -4.17
N LYS A 34 8.04 -15.11 -4.69
CA LYS A 34 6.94 -15.88 -4.09
C LYS A 34 7.33 -17.36 -3.94
N GLN A 35 7.03 -17.95 -2.78
CA GLN A 35 7.19 -19.38 -2.56
C GLN A 35 6.18 -20.15 -3.43
N GLY A 36 6.64 -21.19 -4.14
CA GLY A 36 5.80 -21.89 -5.12
C GLY A 36 5.82 -21.31 -6.54
N GLY A 37 6.54 -20.21 -6.76
CA GLY A 37 6.72 -19.60 -8.09
C GLY A 37 5.71 -18.49 -8.39
N GLY A 38 5.82 -17.91 -9.60
CA GLY A 38 5.01 -16.78 -10.03
C GLY A 38 5.74 -15.45 -9.88
N LYS A 39 5.30 -14.61 -8.94
CA LYS A 39 5.74 -13.21 -8.80
C LYS A 39 7.18 -13.10 -8.29
N ILE A 40 7.96 -12.26 -8.98
CA ILE A 40 9.30 -11.83 -8.60
C ILE A 40 9.31 -10.30 -8.57
N ILE A 41 9.89 -9.73 -7.51
CA ILE A 41 10.17 -8.30 -7.39
C ILE A 41 11.69 -8.15 -7.34
N GLU A 42 12.25 -7.31 -8.20
CA GLU A 42 13.66 -6.94 -8.18
C GLU A 42 13.73 -5.41 -8.21
N VAL A 43 14.52 -4.83 -7.31
CA VAL A 43 14.70 -3.39 -7.21
C VAL A 43 16.20 -3.15 -7.13
N ASP A 44 16.74 -2.43 -8.11
CA ASP A 44 18.14 -2.03 -8.12
C ASP A 44 18.40 -1.02 -7.01
N LYS A 45 19.60 -1.04 -6.43
CA LYS A 45 20.00 -0.09 -5.38
C LYS A 45 19.81 1.37 -5.82
N ASP A 46 20.03 1.66 -7.11
CA ASP A 46 19.99 3.01 -7.64
C ASP A 46 18.54 3.49 -7.76
N ASP A 47 17.56 2.59 -7.79
CA ASP A 47 16.14 2.92 -7.84
C ASP A 47 15.50 3.09 -6.48
N ILE A 48 16.17 2.70 -5.40
CA ILE A 48 15.67 2.88 -4.04
C ILE A 48 15.74 4.36 -3.66
N THR A 49 14.62 4.93 -3.24
CA THR A 49 14.51 6.34 -2.81
C THR A 49 14.24 6.49 -1.34
N THR A 50 13.44 5.59 -0.76
CA THR A 50 13.05 5.64 0.64
C THR A 50 13.05 4.24 1.24
N VAL A 51 13.46 4.13 2.50
CA VAL A 51 13.45 2.88 3.25
C VAL A 51 12.89 3.16 4.63
N LYS A 52 11.90 2.37 5.05
CA LYS A 52 11.21 2.54 6.32
C LYS A 52 11.14 1.22 7.08
N TRP A 53 11.42 1.26 8.37
CA TRP A 53 11.12 0.19 9.31
C TRP A 53 9.89 0.56 10.12
N MET A 54 9.01 -0.41 10.31
CA MET A 54 7.92 -0.30 11.26
C MET A 54 7.82 -1.57 12.09
N LYS A 55 7.76 -1.41 13.41
CA LYS A 55 7.46 -2.52 14.31
C LYS A 55 5.96 -2.82 14.23
N ILE A 56 5.63 -4.05 13.87
CA ILE A 56 4.26 -4.55 13.77
C ILE A 56 4.07 -5.72 14.76
N PRO A 57 2.83 -6.19 15.01
CA PRO A 57 2.64 -7.35 15.85
C PRO A 57 3.48 -8.54 15.37
N ARG A 58 4.33 -9.09 16.26
CA ARG A 58 5.15 -10.29 16.08
C ARG A 58 6.31 -10.20 15.07
N SER A 59 6.50 -9.09 14.35
CA SER A 59 7.60 -8.93 13.38
C SER A 59 7.89 -7.46 13.05
N TYR A 60 8.80 -7.21 12.12
CA TYR A 60 9.05 -5.91 11.52
C TYR A 60 8.61 -5.89 10.05
N GLN A 61 8.10 -4.75 9.63
CA GLN A 61 7.81 -4.39 8.25
C GLN A 61 8.97 -3.55 7.69
N LEU A 62 9.47 -3.93 6.52
CA LEU A 62 10.36 -3.14 5.68
C LEU A 62 9.57 -2.53 4.53
N GLY A 63 9.44 -1.21 4.50
CA GLY A 63 8.93 -0.44 3.37
C GLY A 63 10.07 0.04 2.48
N VAL A 64 9.95 -0.13 1.17
CA VAL A 64 10.92 0.34 0.18
C VAL A 64 10.20 1.09 -0.93
N GLY A 65 10.44 2.40 -1.00
CA GLY A 65 9.97 3.24 -2.10
C GLY A 65 11.01 3.31 -3.22
N THR A 66 10.51 3.36 -4.45
CA THR A 66 11.33 3.41 -5.68
C THR A 66 11.20 4.75 -6.38
N LYS A 67 12.11 5.03 -7.33
CA LYS A 67 12.04 6.23 -8.20
C LYS A 67 10.80 6.29 -9.06
N GLU A 68 10.25 5.14 -9.43
CA GLU A 68 9.02 5.01 -10.22
C GLU A 68 7.75 5.30 -9.41
N GLY A 69 7.89 5.59 -8.11
CA GLY A 69 6.76 5.86 -7.22
C GLY A 69 6.09 4.60 -6.66
N LEU A 70 6.61 3.41 -6.99
CA LEU A 70 6.16 2.15 -6.39
C LEU A 70 6.71 2.03 -4.96
N PHE A 71 5.86 1.55 -4.05
CA PHE A 71 6.22 1.29 -2.67
C PHE A 71 5.95 -0.17 -2.30
N TYR A 72 7.01 -0.93 -2.02
CA TYR A 72 6.94 -2.33 -1.64
C TYR A 72 7.00 -2.48 -0.12
N ARG A 73 6.16 -3.37 0.42
CA ARG A 73 6.14 -3.70 1.86
C ARG A 73 6.47 -5.17 2.06
N PHE A 74 7.47 -5.44 2.86
CA PHE A 74 7.92 -6.78 3.20
C PHE A 74 7.74 -7.03 4.70
N PHE A 75 7.15 -8.16 5.05
CA PHE A 75 6.78 -8.50 6.43
C PHE A 75 7.48 -9.78 6.90
N GLY A 76 7.69 -9.89 8.21
CA GLY A 76 8.22 -11.12 8.83
C GLY A 76 9.68 -11.06 9.26
N PHE A 77 10.31 -9.87 9.22
CA PHE A 77 11.66 -9.69 9.75
C PHE A 77 11.65 -9.78 11.28
N ARG A 78 12.67 -10.41 11.85
CA ARG A 78 12.83 -10.52 13.30
C ARG A 78 13.57 -9.30 13.82
N GLU A 79 13.26 -8.89 15.05
CA GLU A 79 13.89 -7.74 15.71
C GLU A 79 15.42 -7.81 15.72
N GLN A 80 15.97 -8.99 15.97
CA GLN A 80 17.41 -9.24 15.96
C GLN A 80 18.09 -8.97 14.60
N ASP A 81 17.35 -9.08 13.49
CA ASP A 81 17.91 -8.96 12.14
C ASP A 81 17.90 -7.49 11.66
N VAL A 82 17.01 -6.65 12.22
CA VAL A 82 16.78 -5.25 11.80
C VAL A 82 18.05 -4.43 11.84
N SER A 83 18.81 -4.48 12.93
CA SER A 83 20.06 -3.70 13.08
C SER A 83 21.10 -4.01 12.01
N SER A 84 21.26 -5.30 11.67
CA SER A 84 22.18 -5.76 10.64
C SER A 84 21.73 -5.33 9.25
N LEU A 85 20.42 -5.44 8.97
CA LEU A 85 19.83 -5.03 7.69
C LEU A 85 19.92 -3.53 7.49
N THR A 86 19.61 -2.73 8.51
CA THR A 86 19.73 -1.27 8.48
C THR A 86 21.15 -0.83 8.12
N SER A 87 22.14 -1.42 8.78
CA SER A 87 23.56 -1.14 8.51
C SER A 87 23.95 -1.51 7.08
N PHE A 88 23.46 -2.64 6.58
CA PHE A 88 23.73 -3.10 5.22
C PHE A 88 23.06 -2.21 4.16
N ILE A 89 21.79 -1.83 4.36
CA ILE A 89 21.06 -0.94 3.46
C ILE A 89 21.76 0.42 3.40
N GLN A 90 22.07 1.00 4.56
CA GLN A 90 22.72 2.31 4.63
C GLN A 90 24.10 2.29 3.97
N LYS A 91 24.90 1.24 4.19
CA LYS A 91 26.22 1.09 3.56
C LYS A 91 26.14 1.01 2.03
N ASN A 92 25.15 0.31 1.48
CA ASN A 92 25.09 0.04 0.04
C ASN A 92 24.28 1.07 -0.76
N THR A 93 23.25 1.66 -0.16
CA THR A 93 22.36 2.64 -0.82
C THR A 93 22.66 4.09 -0.42
N GLY A 94 23.34 4.31 0.71
CA GLY A 94 23.52 5.64 1.30
C GLY A 94 22.27 6.20 1.99
N ILE A 95 21.13 5.48 1.94
CA ILE A 95 19.87 5.89 2.54
C ILE A 95 19.84 5.39 3.98
N THR A 96 19.55 6.28 4.92
CA THR A 96 19.30 5.92 6.32
C THR A 96 17.85 5.45 6.45
N PRO A 97 17.58 4.17 6.77
CA PRO A 97 16.22 3.69 7.00
C PRO A 97 15.55 4.46 8.13
N GLU A 98 14.35 4.97 7.88
CA GLU A 98 13.56 5.71 8.88
C GLU A 98 12.75 4.73 9.72
N GLU A 99 12.67 4.93 11.03
CA GLU A 99 11.80 4.16 11.91
C GLU A 99 10.46 4.89 12.09
N LYS A 100 9.37 4.26 11.65
CA LYS A 100 8.00 4.72 11.87
C LYS A 100 7.31 3.89 12.94
N GLN A 101 6.50 4.57 13.75
CA GLN A 101 5.70 3.92 14.79
C GLN A 101 4.29 3.62 14.27
N LEU A 102 3.85 2.38 14.48
CA LEU A 102 2.47 1.96 14.27
C LEU A 102 1.58 2.56 15.36
N SER A 103 0.47 3.18 14.96
CA SER A 103 -0.52 3.67 15.91
C SER A 103 -1.31 2.52 16.52
N VAL A 104 -1.36 2.47 17.86
CA VAL A 104 -2.09 1.45 18.64
C VAL A 104 -3.22 2.05 19.47
N SER A 105 -3.58 3.31 19.21
CA SER A 105 -4.60 4.04 19.97
C SER A 105 -6.04 3.64 19.64
N GLY A 106 -6.27 3.07 18.45
CA GLY A 106 -7.60 2.78 17.92
C GLY A 106 -8.37 4.03 17.46
N HIS A 107 -7.74 5.20 17.41
CA HIS A 107 -8.36 6.40 16.87
C HIS A 107 -8.58 6.29 15.35
N ASN A 108 -9.73 6.76 14.89
CA ASN A 108 -10.13 6.78 13.48
C ASN A 108 -10.13 8.20 12.88
N TRP A 109 -9.48 9.17 13.54
CA TRP A 109 -9.30 10.53 13.03
C TRP A 109 -7.81 10.84 12.89
N GLY A 110 -7.47 11.59 11.83
CA GLY A 110 -6.07 11.74 11.43
C GLY A 110 -5.91 12.50 10.13
N GLY A 111 -4.70 12.38 9.57
CA GLY A 111 -4.34 12.89 8.24
C GLY A 111 -4.18 11.75 7.23
N ILE A 112 -4.31 12.08 5.95
CA ILE A 112 -4.05 11.14 4.85
C ILE A 112 -2.84 11.64 4.09
N GLU A 113 -1.77 10.85 4.02
CA GLU A 113 -0.60 11.16 3.20
C GLU A 113 -0.54 10.20 2.01
N ILE A 114 -0.32 10.75 0.82
CA ILE A 114 -0.15 9.94 -0.39
C ILE A 114 1.34 9.97 -0.77
N ASN A 115 2.00 8.83 -0.62
CA ASN A 115 3.42 8.62 -0.85
C ASN A 115 3.61 7.70 -2.06
N GLY A 116 3.83 8.27 -3.25
CA GLY A 116 3.89 7.50 -4.49
C GLY A 116 2.54 6.81 -4.76
N ASN A 117 2.54 5.48 -4.81
CA ASN A 117 1.34 4.65 -4.96
C ASN A 117 0.74 4.18 -3.62
N MET A 118 1.18 4.70 -2.48
CA MET A 118 0.71 4.29 -1.15
C MET A 118 -0.11 5.40 -0.48
N LEU A 119 -1.29 5.06 0.02
CA LEU A 119 -2.09 5.90 0.90
C LEU A 119 -1.77 5.51 2.35
N CYS A 120 -1.26 6.46 3.13
CA CYS A 120 -0.94 6.30 4.55
C CYS A 120 -1.94 7.09 5.39
N PHE A 121 -2.60 6.44 6.35
CA PHE A 121 -3.46 7.11 7.33
C PHE A 121 -2.70 7.33 8.63
N ASN A 122 -2.54 8.58 9.05
CA ASN A 122 -1.72 8.96 10.20
C ASN A 122 -2.57 9.47 11.36
N VAL A 123 -2.35 8.93 12.55
CA VAL A 123 -2.94 9.40 13.81
C VAL A 123 -1.86 10.15 14.58
N GLY A 124 -1.88 11.48 14.50
CA GLY A 124 -0.80 12.31 15.03
C GLY A 124 0.50 12.10 14.26
N SER A 125 1.58 11.74 14.95
CA SER A 125 2.88 11.42 14.33
C SER A 125 3.09 9.92 14.07
N GLN A 126 2.06 9.10 14.27
CA GLN A 126 2.10 7.65 14.10
C GLN A 126 1.27 7.26 12.89
N GLU A 127 1.72 6.22 12.19
CA GLU A 127 1.01 5.69 11.02
C GLU A 127 0.08 4.57 11.50
N ALA A 128 -1.21 4.67 11.23
CA ALA A 128 -2.19 3.68 11.64
C ALA A 128 -2.30 2.53 10.63
N PHE A 129 -2.39 2.86 9.33
CA PHE A 129 -2.36 1.85 8.27
C PHE A 129 -1.89 2.45 6.95
N GLU A 130 -1.50 1.56 6.04
CA GLU A 130 -1.11 1.89 4.67
C GLU A 130 -1.83 0.97 3.68
N VAL A 131 -2.32 1.55 2.59
CA VAL A 131 -3.03 0.84 1.52
C VAL A 131 -2.43 1.22 0.17
N SER A 132 -2.15 0.23 -0.68
CA SER A 132 -1.66 0.52 -2.03
C SER A 132 -2.81 1.00 -2.89
N LEU A 133 -2.63 2.12 -3.57
CA LEU A 133 -3.58 2.64 -4.54
C LEU A 133 -3.70 1.73 -5.77
N ALA A 134 -2.69 0.90 -6.04
CA ALA A 134 -2.77 -0.15 -7.05
C ALA A 134 -3.73 -1.30 -6.65
N ASP A 135 -4.13 -1.41 -5.38
CA ASP A 135 -5.10 -2.41 -4.93
C ASP A 135 -6.55 -1.91 -5.07
N VAL A 136 -6.74 -0.59 -5.21
CA VAL A 136 -8.05 0.07 -5.38
C VAL A 136 -8.61 -0.28 -6.76
N SER A 137 -9.84 -0.79 -6.81
CA SER A 137 -10.58 -1.06 -8.05
C SER A 137 -11.33 0.17 -8.54
N GLN A 138 -12.00 0.84 -7.61
CA GLN A 138 -12.81 1.99 -7.91
C GLN A 138 -12.73 2.97 -6.74
N THR A 139 -12.76 4.26 -7.04
CA THR A 139 -12.97 5.29 -6.03
C THR A 139 -14.07 6.24 -6.44
N GLN A 140 -14.92 6.61 -5.50
CA GLN A 140 -16.06 7.48 -5.75
C GLN A 140 -16.33 8.41 -4.58
N MET A 141 -16.96 9.54 -4.90
CA MET A 141 -17.48 10.47 -3.91
C MET A 141 -18.82 9.97 -3.38
N GLN A 142 -18.98 9.92 -2.06
CA GLN A 142 -20.26 9.71 -1.39
C GLN A 142 -20.70 11.03 -0.76
N GLY A 143 -21.71 11.67 -1.33
CA GLY A 143 -22.13 13.01 -0.91
C GLY A 143 -21.05 14.06 -1.21
N LYS A 144 -20.85 15.01 -0.28
CA LYS A 144 -19.91 16.13 -0.45
C LYS A 144 -18.62 16.01 0.36
N THR A 145 -18.61 15.09 1.32
CA THR A 145 -17.58 14.99 2.37
C THR A 145 -16.90 13.64 2.40
N ASP A 146 -17.46 12.60 1.79
CA ASP A 146 -16.99 11.24 1.98
C ASP A 146 -16.39 10.71 0.68
N VAL A 147 -15.25 10.02 0.80
CA VAL A 147 -14.54 9.38 -0.31
C VAL A 147 -14.48 7.89 -0.04
N VAL A 148 -15.04 7.10 -0.94
CA VAL A 148 -15.09 5.64 -0.85
C VAL A 148 -14.05 5.04 -1.79
N LEU A 149 -13.29 4.09 -1.28
CA LEU A 149 -12.35 3.26 -2.02
C LEU A 149 -12.89 1.83 -1.98
N GLU A 150 -13.06 1.23 -3.14
CA GLU A 150 -13.40 -0.18 -3.29
C GLU A 150 -12.14 -0.93 -3.71
N PHE A 151 -11.97 -2.15 -3.21
CA PHE A 151 -10.82 -2.99 -3.46
C PHE A 151 -11.20 -4.19 -4.31
N HIS A 152 -10.24 -4.67 -5.09
CA HIS A 152 -10.43 -5.92 -5.82
C HIS A 152 -10.57 -7.09 -4.85
N LEU A 153 -11.62 -7.89 -5.03
CA LEU A 153 -11.76 -9.18 -4.39
C LEU A 153 -11.02 -10.21 -5.23
N ASP A 154 -9.89 -10.69 -4.72
CA ASP A 154 -9.18 -11.77 -5.37
C ASP A 154 -9.84 -13.10 -4.97
N ASP A 155 -10.95 -13.44 -5.63
CA ASP A 155 -11.67 -14.72 -5.45
C ASP A 155 -10.83 -15.94 -5.85
N THR A 156 -9.59 -15.74 -6.34
CA THR A 156 -8.68 -16.81 -6.72
C THR A 156 -7.84 -17.37 -5.57
N THR A 157 -7.85 -16.74 -4.39
CA THR A 157 -7.23 -17.33 -3.19
C THR A 157 -8.11 -18.45 -2.66
N GLY A 158 -8.01 -19.63 -3.30
CA GLY A 158 -8.51 -20.87 -2.73
C GLY A 158 -8.02 -21.03 -1.29
N ALA A 159 -8.79 -21.76 -0.48
CA ALA A 159 -8.64 -22.00 0.96
C ALA A 159 -7.28 -22.54 1.47
N ASN A 160 -6.22 -22.49 0.67
CA ASN A 160 -4.87 -22.96 0.94
C ASN A 160 -3.78 -21.87 0.86
N GLU A 161 -4.08 -20.61 0.54
CA GLU A 161 -3.10 -19.52 0.73
C GLU A 161 -3.02 -19.21 2.24
N VAL A 162 -2.12 -19.91 2.93
CA VAL A 162 -1.76 -19.59 4.31
C VAL A 162 -1.07 -18.23 4.30
N CYS A 163 -1.87 -17.17 4.41
CA CYS A 163 -1.36 -15.93 4.95
C CYS A 163 -0.71 -16.28 6.29
N SER A 164 0.59 -16.03 6.41
CA SER A 164 1.36 -16.38 7.61
C SER A 164 0.98 -15.51 8.82
N LEU A 165 0.15 -14.51 8.60
CA LEU A 165 -0.49 -13.69 9.60
C LEU A 165 -1.84 -14.35 9.99
N PRO A 166 -2.05 -14.69 11.28
CA PRO A 166 -3.19 -15.49 11.74
C PRO A 166 -4.58 -14.92 11.43
N ASP A 167 -4.67 -13.64 11.09
CA ASP A 167 -5.93 -12.88 10.96
C ASP A 167 -6.29 -12.54 9.51
N CYS A 168 -5.54 -12.99 8.51
CA CYS A 168 -5.80 -12.65 7.11
C CYS A 168 -6.87 -13.53 6.43
N LYS A 169 -7.90 -13.94 7.17
CA LYS A 169 -9.07 -14.59 6.56
C LYS A 169 -10.10 -13.57 6.07
N ASP A 170 -10.04 -12.36 6.61
CA ASP A 170 -10.92 -11.27 6.23
C ASP A 170 -10.28 -10.44 5.13
N SER A 171 -11.03 -10.22 4.05
CA SER A 171 -10.60 -9.39 2.92
C SER A 171 -11.20 -8.00 3.06
N LEU A 172 -10.37 -6.96 2.89
CA LEU A 172 -10.84 -5.58 2.84
C LEU A 172 -11.62 -5.36 1.54
N MET A 173 -12.90 -5.01 1.67
CA MET A 173 -13.82 -4.83 0.55
C MET A 173 -13.91 -3.37 0.14
N ASP A 174 -14.18 -2.52 1.13
CA ASP A 174 -14.34 -1.09 0.97
C ASP A 174 -13.75 -0.34 2.16
N LEU A 175 -13.34 0.91 1.91
CA LEU A 175 -12.86 1.85 2.90
C LEU A 175 -13.43 3.23 2.59
N SER A 176 -14.08 3.85 3.57
CA SER A 176 -14.63 5.19 3.43
C SER A 176 -13.92 6.17 4.36
N PHE A 177 -13.54 7.31 3.81
CA PHE A 177 -12.96 8.43 4.54
C PHE A 177 -13.91 9.61 4.57
N HIS A 178 -14.21 10.09 5.78
CA HIS A 178 -14.83 11.38 5.98
C HIS A 178 -13.79 12.50 5.92
N VAL A 179 -13.96 13.43 4.99
CA VAL A 179 -13.10 14.61 4.82
C VAL A 179 -13.90 15.87 5.18
N PRO A 180 -13.58 16.53 6.30
CA PRO A 180 -14.30 17.71 6.73
C PRO A 180 -14.01 18.89 5.79
N THR A 181 -14.97 19.82 5.66
CA THR A 181 -14.81 21.03 4.83
C THR A 181 -13.73 21.98 5.35
N THR A 182 -13.34 21.84 6.62
CA THR A 182 -12.24 22.56 7.26
C THR A 182 -10.87 21.89 7.05
N ASN A 183 -10.80 20.83 6.25
CA ASN A 183 -9.54 20.15 5.96
C ASN A 183 -8.56 21.12 5.27
N THR A 184 -7.36 21.21 5.83
CA THR A 184 -6.30 22.14 5.38
C THR A 184 -5.26 21.47 4.48
N GLN A 185 -5.32 20.15 4.34
CA GLN A 185 -4.37 19.36 3.55
C GLN A 185 -4.80 19.28 2.08
N PHE A 186 -6.08 18.97 1.86
CA PHE A 186 -6.69 18.91 0.54
C PHE A 186 -7.56 20.16 0.35
N VAL A 187 -6.91 21.30 0.16
CA VAL A 187 -7.63 22.58 0.07
C VAL A 187 -8.45 22.61 -1.21
N GLY A 188 -9.77 22.64 -1.05
CA GLY A 188 -10.74 22.80 -2.13
C GLY A 188 -10.89 24.25 -2.59
N ASP A 189 -11.72 24.46 -3.61
CA ASP A 189 -12.15 25.78 -4.08
C ASP A 189 -13.68 25.91 -3.99
N GLU A 190 -14.25 27.01 -4.52
CA GLU A 190 -15.70 27.25 -4.49
C GLU A 190 -16.54 26.14 -5.14
N ASN A 191 -15.94 25.38 -6.08
CA ASN A 191 -16.63 24.33 -6.84
C ASN A 191 -16.22 22.91 -6.40
N ARG A 192 -15.05 22.74 -5.79
CA ARG A 192 -14.48 21.45 -5.41
C ARG A 192 -14.25 21.39 -3.91
N THR A 193 -14.92 20.46 -3.23
CA THR A 193 -14.74 20.26 -1.79
C THR A 193 -13.38 19.62 -1.50
N PRO A 194 -12.87 19.70 -0.26
CA PRO A 194 -11.68 18.95 0.14
C PRO A 194 -11.75 17.44 -0.13
N ALA A 195 -12.93 16.85 0.06
CA ALA A 195 -13.19 15.46 -0.30
C ALA A 195 -12.99 15.21 -1.80
N HIS A 196 -13.46 16.13 -2.65
CA HIS A 196 -13.28 16.03 -4.11
C HIS A 196 -11.80 16.09 -4.50
N MET A 197 -11.01 16.94 -3.83
CA MET A 197 -9.56 17.02 -4.06
C MET A 197 -8.85 15.73 -3.67
N LEU A 198 -9.21 15.12 -2.53
CA LEU A 198 -8.68 13.81 -2.13
C LEU A 198 -9.05 12.72 -3.14
N TRP A 199 -10.34 12.65 -3.51
CA TRP A 199 -10.83 11.68 -4.50
C TRP A 199 -10.10 11.79 -5.83
N GLN A 200 -9.88 13.03 -6.33
CA GLN A 200 -9.16 13.26 -7.57
C GLN A 200 -7.70 12.77 -7.48
N GLU A 201 -7.03 13.05 -6.36
CA GLU A 201 -5.63 12.65 -6.13
C GLU A 201 -5.46 11.12 -6.08
N ILE A 202 -6.44 10.42 -5.49
CA ILE A 202 -6.52 8.96 -5.45
C ILE A 202 -6.83 8.41 -6.84
N SER A 203 -7.83 8.95 -7.53
CA SER A 203 -8.28 8.48 -8.85
C SER A 203 -7.13 8.45 -9.86
N VAL A 204 -6.37 9.55 -9.94
CA VAL A 204 -5.22 9.66 -10.87
C VAL A 204 -4.16 8.57 -10.63
N ARG A 205 -4.00 8.10 -9.39
CA ARG A 205 -2.99 7.09 -9.03
C ARG A 205 -3.52 5.67 -9.07
N ALA A 206 -4.80 5.47 -8.80
CA ALA A 206 -5.47 4.18 -8.93
C ALA A 206 -5.62 3.79 -10.42
N ASP A 207 -5.90 4.77 -11.29
CA ASP A 207 -6.05 4.59 -12.73
C ASP A 207 -4.74 4.43 -13.52
N ALA A 208 -3.57 4.46 -12.86
CA ALA A 208 -2.29 4.34 -13.55
C ALA A 208 -2.11 2.99 -14.28
N ASP A 209 -2.92 1.98 -13.97
CA ASP A 209 -2.99 0.67 -14.64
C ASP A 209 -4.31 0.42 -15.41
N SER A 210 -5.28 1.35 -15.41
CA SER A 210 -6.54 1.16 -16.12
C SER A 210 -6.35 1.50 -17.60
N SER A 211 -6.30 0.46 -18.44
CA SER A 211 -6.43 0.60 -19.89
C SER A 211 -7.69 1.40 -20.16
N SER A 212 -7.56 2.59 -20.76
CA SER A 212 -8.66 3.49 -21.12
C SER A 212 -9.85 2.69 -21.68
N GLU A 213 -10.87 2.47 -20.86
CA GLU A 213 -12.14 1.89 -21.29
C GLU A 213 -12.94 2.99 -21.96
N ALA A 214 -12.56 3.30 -23.21
CA ALA A 214 -13.37 4.16 -24.06
C ALA A 214 -14.74 3.50 -24.23
N ALA A 215 -15.80 4.20 -23.83
CA ALA A 215 -17.16 3.73 -24.00
C ALA A 215 -17.41 3.37 -25.48
N VAL A 216 -17.68 2.08 -25.74
CA VAL A 216 -17.96 1.59 -27.11
C VAL A 216 -19.33 2.09 -27.58
N VAL A 217 -20.27 2.29 -26.65
CA VAL A 217 -21.61 2.82 -26.91
C VAL A 217 -22.13 3.54 -25.66
N SER A 218 -22.92 4.59 -25.85
CA SER A 218 -23.59 5.32 -24.79
C SER A 218 -25.11 5.23 -24.97
N PHE A 219 -25.84 5.01 -23.87
CA PHE A 219 -27.30 5.01 -23.86
C PHE A 219 -27.79 6.15 -22.95
N ASP A 220 -28.44 7.15 -23.53
CA ASP A 220 -28.86 8.37 -22.81
C ASP A 220 -30.11 8.19 -21.93
N GLY A 221 -30.77 7.03 -22.00
CA GLY A 221 -31.98 6.76 -21.24
C GLY A 221 -32.35 5.30 -21.23
N ILE A 222 -32.12 4.64 -20.10
CA ILE A 222 -32.59 3.27 -19.84
C ILE A 222 -33.60 3.35 -18.71
N ALA A 223 -34.82 2.88 -18.95
CA ALA A 223 -35.82 2.76 -17.90
C ALA A 223 -35.45 1.58 -16.98
N ILE A 224 -34.95 1.89 -15.78
CA ILE A 224 -34.66 0.89 -14.75
C ILE A 224 -35.92 0.73 -13.89
N LEU A 225 -36.51 -0.48 -13.88
CA LEU A 225 -37.70 -0.79 -13.10
C LEU A 225 -37.37 -1.17 -11.64
N THR A 226 -36.14 -1.63 -11.39
CA THR A 226 -35.63 -1.99 -10.06
C THR A 226 -34.08 -1.93 -10.04
N PRO A 227 -33.45 -1.22 -9.09
CA PRO A 227 -34.05 -0.37 -8.06
C PRO A 227 -34.76 0.83 -8.72
N ARG A 228 -35.93 1.20 -8.18
CA ARG A 228 -36.72 2.34 -8.68
C ARG A 228 -36.11 3.67 -8.29
#